data_AF-A0A916DNM5-F1
#
_entry.id   AF-A0A916DNM5-F1
#
_cell.length_a   1.000
_cell.length_b   1.000
_cell.length_c   1.000
_cell.angle_alpha   90.00
_cell.angle_beta   90.00
_cell.angle_gamma   90.00
#
_symmetry.space_group_name_H-M   'P 1'
#
loop_
_entity.id
_entity.type
_entity.pdbx_description
1 polymer ?
#
loop_
_entity_poly.entity_id
_entity_poly.type
_entity_poly.pdbx_seq_one_letter_code
_entity_poly.pdbx_strand_id
1 'polypeptide(L)'
;MSSLRTLTRGLGFALALVPMHAGPAAAVVTLPGGDTLLDGSFDQVHYGATGLAYVSPLLYVGDLASTTDPHSHALVTNLAYGYATNGLGTPRLAITYSITNEDPAAFTDLRFILDVQADGSESFVDSVEVVWGAAGAGDPDHFQVVDFSVPGGDLKQAAITTDALDDTNACAAPCDVDFGLQWSLASLAAGESWIITVGLADDGSALSGRMLRARSADTLDTELTLSGVAQVVPEPGSAALLLVGLGILRAAAATRARSRAQISG
;
A
#
# COMPACT_ATOMS: atom_id res chain seq x y z
N MET A 1 -88.52 4.98 -11.99
CA MET A 1 -87.71 3.77 -11.78
C MET A 1 -86.67 3.69 -12.89
N SER A 2 -85.38 3.72 -12.56
CA SER A 2 -84.17 3.42 -13.36
C SER A 2 -83.05 4.34 -12.86
N SER A 3 -82.35 3.97 -11.79
CA SER A 3 -81.20 3.05 -11.71
C SER A 3 -79.90 3.70 -12.22
N LEU A 4 -79.20 4.30 -11.25
CA LEU A 4 -77.85 4.84 -11.30
C LEU A 4 -76.86 3.67 -11.38
N ARG A 5 -75.91 3.67 -12.33
CA ARG A 5 -74.76 2.76 -12.33
C ARG A 5 -73.46 3.57 -12.27
N THR A 6 -72.87 3.56 -11.08
CA THR A 6 -71.55 4.12 -10.78
C THR A 6 -70.47 3.13 -11.24
N LEU A 7 -69.59 3.56 -12.16
CA LEU A 7 -68.44 2.78 -12.61
C LEU A 7 -67.21 3.17 -11.77
N THR A 8 -66.79 2.28 -10.88
CA THR A 8 -65.56 2.40 -10.09
C THR A 8 -64.38 1.96 -10.95
N ARG A 9 -63.48 2.90 -11.32
CA ARG A 9 -62.20 2.57 -11.95
C ARG A 9 -61.16 2.28 -10.86
N GLY A 10 -60.72 1.03 -10.76
CA GLY A 10 -59.61 0.63 -9.90
C GLY A 10 -58.28 1.14 -10.48
N LEU A 11 -57.50 1.84 -9.67
CA LEU A 11 -56.08 2.09 -9.92
C LEU A 11 -55.30 0.79 -9.65
N GLY A 12 -54.78 0.15 -10.69
CA GLY A 12 -53.76 -0.88 -10.56
C GLY A 12 -52.40 -0.23 -10.37
N PHE A 13 -51.79 -0.40 -9.18
CA PHE A 13 -50.38 -0.09 -8.96
C PHE A 13 -49.55 -1.21 -9.60
N ALA A 14 -48.89 -0.91 -10.72
CA ALA A 14 -47.85 -1.76 -11.29
C ALA A 14 -46.54 -1.53 -10.52
N LEU A 15 -46.12 -2.51 -9.71
CA LEU A 15 -44.83 -2.51 -9.04
C LEU A 15 -43.76 -2.83 -10.11
N ALA A 16 -43.00 -1.83 -10.55
CA ALA A 16 -41.85 -2.05 -11.41
C ALA A 16 -40.72 -2.66 -10.58
N LEU A 17 -40.43 -3.94 -10.81
CA LEU A 17 -39.23 -4.61 -10.30
C LEU A 17 -38.04 -3.96 -11.02
N VAL A 18 -37.32 -3.06 -10.35
CA VAL A 18 -36.02 -2.58 -10.86
C VAL A 18 -35.03 -3.72 -10.61
N PRO A 19 -34.43 -4.34 -11.64
CA PRO A 19 -33.34 -5.27 -11.43
C PRO A 19 -32.19 -4.49 -10.80
N MET A 20 -31.98 -4.69 -9.51
CA MET A 20 -30.73 -4.31 -8.87
C MET A 20 -29.64 -5.10 -9.58
N HIS A 21 -28.90 -4.42 -10.46
CA HIS A 21 -27.67 -4.96 -10.99
C HIS A 21 -26.75 -5.12 -9.79
N ALA A 22 -26.57 -6.37 -9.35
CA ALA A 22 -25.42 -6.71 -8.55
C ALA A 22 -24.21 -6.36 -9.42
N GLY A 23 -23.53 -5.26 -9.09
CA GLY A 23 -22.23 -4.98 -9.67
C GLY A 23 -21.30 -6.17 -9.42
N PRO A 24 -20.23 -6.33 -10.22
CA PRO A 24 -19.22 -7.34 -9.92
C PRO A 24 -18.83 -7.16 -8.45
N ALA A 25 -18.87 -8.25 -7.69
CA ALA A 25 -18.38 -8.23 -6.33
C ALA A 25 -16.91 -7.84 -6.44
N ALA A 26 -16.57 -6.62 -6.01
CA ALA A 26 -15.18 -6.20 -5.94
C ALA A 26 -14.46 -7.28 -5.14
N ALA A 27 -13.43 -7.83 -5.74
CA ALA A 27 -12.66 -8.85 -5.10
C ALA A 27 -11.99 -8.26 -3.85
N VAL A 28 -11.66 -9.17 -2.95
CA VAL A 28 -11.27 -8.82 -1.61
C VAL A 28 -9.80 -9.16 -1.49
N VAL A 29 -8.99 -8.15 -1.20
CA VAL A 29 -7.56 -8.36 -1.01
C VAL A 29 -7.33 -9.06 0.33
N THR A 30 -6.71 -10.25 0.29
CA THR A 30 -6.43 -11.05 1.49
C THR A 30 -4.99 -11.54 1.53
N LEU A 31 -4.51 -11.81 2.75
CA LEU A 31 -3.16 -12.34 3.02
C LEU A 31 -3.29 -13.69 3.76
N PRO A 32 -3.68 -14.78 3.07
CA PRO A 32 -3.73 -16.09 3.69
C PRO A 32 -2.32 -16.54 4.05
N GLY A 33 -2.01 -16.55 5.36
CA GLY A 33 -0.68 -16.88 5.87
C GLY A 33 0.02 -15.71 6.56
N GLY A 34 -0.42 -14.47 6.32
CA GLY A 34 0.22 -13.26 6.86
C GLY A 34 1.61 -13.04 6.29
N ASP A 35 2.48 -12.39 7.07
CA ASP A 35 3.91 -12.31 6.80
C ASP A 35 4.63 -13.38 7.63
N THR A 36 5.25 -14.34 6.94
CA THR A 36 5.99 -15.46 7.56
C THR A 36 7.45 -15.10 7.86
N LEU A 37 8.00 -14.09 7.19
CA LEU A 37 9.39 -13.65 7.29
C LEU A 37 9.56 -12.50 8.30
N LEU A 38 8.46 -11.81 8.62
CA LEU A 38 8.42 -10.64 9.51
C LEU A 38 9.28 -9.47 9.01
N ASP A 39 9.50 -9.39 7.70
CA ASP A 39 10.29 -8.37 7.02
C ASP A 39 9.45 -7.47 6.10
N GLY A 40 8.13 -7.66 6.09
CA GLY A 40 7.21 -6.88 5.25
C GLY A 40 7.11 -7.39 3.82
N SER A 41 7.69 -8.56 3.53
CA SER A 41 7.40 -9.34 2.33
C SER A 41 6.11 -10.14 2.51
N PHE A 42 5.41 -10.39 1.41
CA PHE A 42 4.17 -11.17 1.42
C PHE A 42 4.19 -12.15 0.25
N ASP A 43 4.24 -13.44 0.57
CA ASP A 43 4.30 -14.50 -0.45
C ASP A 43 2.97 -14.71 -1.17
N GLN A 44 1.83 -14.33 -0.60
CA GLN A 44 0.53 -14.52 -1.24
C GLN A 44 -0.45 -13.41 -0.87
N VAL A 45 -0.56 -12.42 -1.75
CA VAL A 45 -1.63 -11.43 -1.72
C VAL A 45 -2.68 -11.81 -2.75
N HIS A 46 -3.83 -12.28 -2.31
CA HIS A 46 -4.94 -12.60 -3.23
C HIS A 46 -5.66 -11.33 -3.64
N TYR A 47 -6.01 -11.20 -4.92
CA TYR A 47 -6.82 -10.10 -5.47
C TYR A 47 -7.67 -10.59 -6.64
N GLY A 48 -8.69 -9.84 -7.05
CA GLY A 48 -9.51 -10.27 -8.19
C GLY A 48 -10.22 -11.63 -7.99
N ALA A 49 -10.57 -12.29 -9.09
CA ALA A 49 -11.21 -13.61 -9.02
C ALA A 49 -10.20 -14.73 -8.70
N THR A 50 -8.99 -14.62 -9.23
CA THR A 50 -7.93 -15.66 -9.16
C THR A 50 -6.53 -15.10 -8.95
N GLY A 51 -6.39 -13.78 -8.81
CA GLY A 51 -5.10 -13.12 -8.81
C GLY A 51 -4.28 -13.39 -7.55
N LEU A 52 -2.97 -13.51 -7.72
CA LEU A 52 -1.97 -13.63 -6.68
C LEU A 52 -0.88 -12.60 -6.91
N ALA A 53 -0.42 -11.94 -5.85
CA ALA A 53 0.76 -11.09 -5.92
C ALA A 53 1.76 -11.45 -4.83
N TYR A 54 3.03 -11.32 -5.16
CA TYR A 54 4.17 -11.55 -4.28
C TYR A 54 4.86 -10.21 -4.06
N VAL A 55 4.99 -9.78 -2.81
CA VAL A 55 5.53 -8.45 -2.48
C VAL A 55 6.86 -8.62 -1.78
N SER A 56 7.90 -7.92 -2.25
CA SER A 56 9.22 -7.86 -1.62
C SER A 56 9.69 -6.40 -1.49
N PRO A 57 9.86 -5.87 -0.26
CA PRO A 57 10.51 -4.59 -0.06
C PRO A 57 12.04 -4.76 -0.13
N LEU A 58 12.71 -3.80 -0.75
CA LEU A 58 14.16 -3.66 -0.78
C LEU A 58 14.52 -2.23 -0.34
N LEU A 59 15.70 -2.09 0.25
CA LEU A 59 16.28 -0.82 0.64
C LEU A 59 17.72 -0.79 0.18
N TYR A 60 18.08 0.27 -0.55
CA TYR A 60 19.46 0.69 -0.74
C TYR A 60 19.81 1.76 0.30
N VAL A 61 21.02 1.66 0.87
CA VAL A 61 21.57 2.68 1.76
C VAL A 61 22.95 3.09 1.23
N GLY A 62 23.11 4.35 0.80
CA GLY A 62 24.35 4.85 0.21
C GLY A 62 25.60 4.64 1.07
N ASP A 63 25.47 4.75 2.38
CA ASP A 63 26.57 4.53 3.34
C ASP A 63 27.06 3.07 3.37
N LEU A 64 26.22 2.13 2.94
CA LEU A 64 26.54 0.71 2.83
C LEU A 64 26.85 0.29 1.39
N ALA A 65 26.43 1.09 0.41
CA ALA A 65 26.57 0.84 -1.02
C ALA A 65 26.05 -0.56 -1.42
N SER A 66 24.87 -0.92 -0.89
CA SER A 66 24.20 -2.18 -1.20
C SER A 66 22.69 -2.07 -1.05
N THR A 67 22.00 -2.87 -1.85
CA THR A 67 20.55 -3.11 -1.78
C THR A 67 20.26 -4.49 -1.19
N THR A 68 19.45 -4.56 -0.14
CA THR A 68 18.90 -5.82 0.41
C THR A 68 17.53 -5.57 1.04
N ASP A 69 16.92 -6.57 1.65
CA ASP A 69 15.71 -6.37 2.45
C ASP A 69 15.95 -5.33 3.59
N PRO A 70 14.98 -4.43 3.86
CA PRO A 70 15.14 -3.39 4.87
C PRO A 70 15.39 -3.94 6.29
N HIS A 71 14.86 -5.13 6.60
CA HIS A 71 15.05 -5.77 7.90
C HIS A 71 16.54 -6.10 8.14
N SER A 72 17.22 -6.68 7.15
CA SER A 72 18.66 -6.97 7.21
C SER A 72 19.49 -5.70 7.40
N HIS A 73 19.14 -4.59 6.74
CA HIS A 73 19.80 -3.31 6.98
C HIS A 73 19.59 -2.82 8.42
N ALA A 74 18.38 -2.94 8.97
CA ALA A 74 18.08 -2.56 10.35
C ALA A 74 18.85 -3.42 11.39
N LEU A 75 19.23 -4.66 11.05
CA LEU A 75 20.02 -5.52 11.93
C LEU A 75 21.51 -5.11 12.04
N VAL A 76 22.04 -4.37 11.08
CA VAL A 76 23.48 -4.02 11.00
C VAL A 76 23.74 -2.51 11.04
N THR A 77 22.70 -1.70 11.14
CA THR A 77 22.76 -0.24 11.24
C THR A 77 21.91 0.26 12.42
N ASN A 78 21.90 1.57 12.64
CA ASN A 78 20.97 2.24 13.56
C ASN A 78 19.70 2.70 12.83
N LEU A 79 19.28 2.01 11.77
CA LEU A 79 17.95 2.16 11.21
C LEU A 79 16.99 1.23 11.98
N ALA A 80 15.88 1.76 12.45
CA ALA A 80 14.74 0.92 12.83
C ALA A 80 13.84 0.72 11.60
N TYR A 81 13.30 -0.49 11.48
CA TYR A 81 12.39 -0.86 10.40
C TYR A 81 11.12 -1.49 10.96
N GLY A 82 9.99 -1.15 10.33
CA GLY A 82 8.70 -1.74 10.63
C GLY A 82 7.75 -1.60 9.46
N TYR A 83 6.65 -2.35 9.52
CA TYR A 83 5.57 -2.24 8.56
C TYR A 83 4.21 -2.51 9.22
N ALA A 84 3.15 -2.03 8.59
CA ALA A 84 1.78 -2.31 8.99
C ALA A 84 0.88 -2.46 7.77
N THR A 85 -0.11 -3.35 7.85
CA THR A 85 -1.11 -3.54 6.80
C THR A 85 -2.46 -2.98 7.22
N ASN A 86 -3.22 -2.47 6.25
CA ASN A 86 -4.58 -1.99 6.43
C ASN A 86 -5.44 -2.32 5.20
N GLY A 87 -6.75 -2.48 5.38
CA GLY A 87 -7.66 -2.74 4.26
C GLY A 87 -7.74 -4.20 3.82
N LEU A 88 -7.23 -5.14 4.61
CA LEU A 88 -7.53 -6.57 4.44
C LEU A 88 -9.04 -6.78 4.45
N GLY A 89 -9.54 -7.62 3.54
CA GLY A 89 -10.98 -7.80 3.42
C GLY A 89 -11.68 -6.77 2.53
N THR A 90 -10.93 -5.84 1.92
CA THR A 90 -11.46 -4.76 1.08
C THR A 90 -10.80 -4.76 -0.32
N PRO A 91 -11.31 -3.99 -1.29
CA PRO A 91 -10.72 -3.91 -2.63
C PRO A 91 -9.32 -3.29 -2.70
N ARG A 92 -8.77 -2.83 -1.57
CA ARG A 92 -7.41 -2.29 -1.50
C ARG A 92 -6.71 -2.69 -0.21
N LEU A 93 -5.57 -3.36 -0.35
CA LEU A 93 -4.58 -3.52 0.71
C LEU A 93 -3.62 -2.34 0.66
N ALA A 94 -3.44 -1.67 1.79
CA ALA A 94 -2.37 -0.71 1.99
C ALA A 94 -1.29 -1.32 2.89
N ILE A 95 -0.04 -1.21 2.49
CA ILE A 95 1.12 -1.59 3.30
C ILE A 95 1.91 -0.32 3.57
N THR A 96 2.10 0.02 4.84
CA THR A 96 2.89 1.16 5.26
C THR A 96 4.19 0.68 5.87
N TYR A 97 5.31 1.01 5.22
CA TYR A 97 6.66 0.78 5.68
C TYR A 97 7.17 2.02 6.43
N SER A 98 7.91 1.81 7.50
CA SER A 98 8.58 2.86 8.26
C SER A 98 10.06 2.55 8.42
N ILE A 99 10.91 3.48 8.01
CA ILE A 99 12.36 3.44 8.20
C ILE A 99 12.75 4.64 9.05
N THR A 100 13.25 4.40 10.26
CA THR A 100 13.57 5.46 11.22
C THR A 100 15.07 5.51 11.46
N ASN A 101 15.64 6.71 11.41
CA ASN A 101 17.04 6.90 11.76
C ASN A 101 17.20 7.12 13.27
N GLU A 102 17.74 6.11 13.97
CA GLU A 102 18.09 6.18 15.39
C GLU A 102 19.54 6.58 15.63
N ASP A 103 20.34 6.76 14.57
CA ASP A 103 21.70 7.28 14.64
C ASP A 103 21.71 8.81 14.85
N PRO A 104 22.69 9.35 15.61
CA PRO A 104 22.93 10.79 15.63
C PRO A 104 23.41 11.39 14.29
N ALA A 105 23.97 10.60 13.38
CA ALA A 105 24.32 10.99 12.02
C ALA A 105 23.16 10.75 11.04
N ALA A 106 23.13 11.50 9.94
CA ALA A 106 22.15 11.26 8.88
C ALA A 106 22.58 10.08 7.99
N PHE A 107 21.61 9.28 7.55
CA PHE A 107 21.81 8.36 6.42
C PHE A 107 21.57 9.11 5.11
N THR A 108 22.34 8.79 4.07
CA THR A 108 22.26 9.47 2.77
C THR A 108 22.03 8.51 1.60
N ASP A 109 21.42 9.03 0.53
CA ASP A 109 21.10 8.28 -0.69
C ASP A 109 20.36 6.97 -0.37
N LEU A 110 19.17 7.09 0.21
CA LEU A 110 18.30 5.96 0.48
C LEU A 110 17.38 5.73 -0.72
N ARG A 111 17.17 4.47 -1.10
CA ARG A 111 16.20 4.10 -2.13
C ARG A 111 15.38 2.95 -1.63
N PHE A 112 14.08 3.16 -1.44
CA PHE A 112 13.15 2.11 -1.12
C PHE A 112 12.56 1.60 -2.44
N ILE A 113 12.69 0.31 -2.70
CA ILE A 113 12.18 -0.34 -3.91
C ILE A 113 11.16 -1.37 -3.48
N LEU A 114 9.95 -1.28 -4.01
CA LEU A 114 8.92 -2.30 -3.86
C LEU A 114 8.86 -3.14 -5.13
N ASP A 115 9.15 -4.42 -4.98
CA ASP A 115 9.04 -5.46 -5.98
C ASP A 115 7.69 -6.18 -5.81
N VAL A 116 6.95 -6.35 -6.90
CA VAL A 116 5.62 -6.99 -6.94
C VAL A 116 5.47 -7.84 -8.20
N GLN A 117 5.63 -9.15 -8.05
CA GLN A 117 5.20 -10.11 -9.07
C GLN A 117 3.68 -10.23 -9.01
N ALA A 118 2.98 -9.97 -10.12
CA ALA A 118 1.52 -9.91 -10.15
C ALA A 118 0.94 -10.91 -11.15
N ASP A 119 0.39 -12.00 -10.63
CA ASP A 119 -0.18 -13.09 -11.43
C ASP A 119 -1.70 -12.98 -11.45
N GLY A 120 -2.30 -12.55 -12.55
CA GLY A 120 -3.75 -12.42 -12.66
C GLY A 120 -4.47 -13.76 -12.71
N SER A 121 -3.77 -14.83 -13.06
CA SER A 121 -4.31 -16.19 -13.16
C SER A 121 -3.19 -17.24 -13.11
N GLU A 122 -3.55 -18.53 -13.13
CA GLU A 122 -2.59 -19.64 -13.16
C GLU A 122 -1.77 -19.73 -14.46
N SER A 123 -2.11 -18.94 -15.49
CA SER A 123 -1.31 -18.88 -16.72
C SER A 123 -0.16 -17.88 -16.62
N PHE A 124 -0.16 -17.00 -15.60
CA PHE A 124 0.84 -15.95 -15.40
C PHE A 124 0.96 -15.03 -16.63
N VAL A 125 -0.16 -14.75 -17.31
CA VAL A 125 -0.17 -13.88 -18.48
C VAL A 125 -1.03 -12.65 -18.22
N ASP A 126 -0.35 -11.52 -18.04
CA ASP A 126 -0.95 -10.25 -17.70
C ASP A 126 -0.57 -9.16 -18.69
N SER A 127 -1.56 -8.35 -19.06
CA SER A 127 -1.33 -7.11 -19.81
C SER A 127 -0.96 -5.98 -18.88
N VAL A 128 0.00 -5.16 -19.31
CA VAL A 128 0.58 -4.09 -18.49
C VAL A 128 0.10 -2.71 -18.95
N GLU A 129 -0.28 -1.87 -18.00
CA GLU A 129 -0.48 -0.44 -18.20
C GLU A 129 0.43 0.34 -17.23
N VAL A 130 1.25 1.24 -17.79
CA VAL A 130 2.11 2.15 -17.01
C VAL A 130 1.52 3.56 -17.08
N VAL A 131 1.14 4.11 -15.93
CA VAL A 131 0.66 5.49 -15.82
C VAL A 131 1.75 6.31 -15.14
N TRP A 132 2.56 7.02 -15.93
CA TRP A 132 3.73 7.75 -15.44
C TRP A 132 3.68 9.24 -15.81
N GLY A 133 2.85 9.99 -15.08
CA GLY A 133 2.69 11.44 -15.26
C GLY A 133 3.75 12.30 -14.56
N ALA A 134 3.48 13.60 -14.47
CA ALA A 134 4.26 14.50 -13.62
C ALA A 134 4.21 14.03 -12.17
N ALA A 135 5.35 14.06 -11.47
CA ALA A 135 5.43 13.65 -10.07
C ALA A 135 4.61 14.58 -9.16
N GLY A 136 3.74 13.98 -8.36
CA GLY A 136 3.15 14.60 -7.17
C GLY A 136 4.09 14.51 -5.96
N ALA A 137 3.68 15.14 -4.85
CA ALA A 137 4.42 15.06 -3.61
C ALA A 137 4.37 13.63 -3.04
N GLY A 138 5.54 13.03 -2.86
CA GLY A 138 5.68 11.67 -2.33
C GLY A 138 5.46 10.55 -3.36
N ASP A 139 5.12 10.88 -4.60
CA ASP A 139 4.99 9.88 -5.67
C ASP A 139 6.31 9.10 -5.86
N PRO A 140 6.26 7.86 -6.37
CA PRO A 140 7.48 7.13 -6.73
C PRO A 140 8.28 7.90 -7.79
N ASP A 141 9.60 7.85 -7.66
CA ASP A 141 10.56 8.51 -8.54
C ASP A 141 10.79 7.70 -9.82
N HIS A 142 10.92 6.38 -9.66
CA HIS A 142 11.20 5.45 -10.75
C HIS A 142 10.25 4.25 -10.75
N PHE A 143 10.12 3.62 -11.91
CA PHE A 143 9.44 2.34 -12.08
C PHE A 143 10.28 1.37 -12.88
N GLN A 144 9.89 0.10 -12.87
CA GLN A 144 10.35 -0.88 -13.84
C GLN A 144 9.27 -1.95 -14.02
N VAL A 145 9.16 -2.49 -15.23
CA VAL A 145 8.34 -3.66 -15.52
C VAL A 145 9.18 -4.65 -16.30
N VAL A 146 9.25 -5.89 -15.83
CA VAL A 146 9.95 -6.98 -16.52
C VAL A 146 9.04 -8.20 -16.72
N ASP A 147 9.45 -9.06 -17.65
CA ASP A 147 8.84 -10.37 -17.86
C ASP A 147 9.61 -11.39 -17.01
N PHE A 148 9.04 -11.85 -15.91
CA PHE A 148 9.65 -12.78 -14.96
C PHE A 148 10.05 -14.11 -15.62
N SER A 149 9.37 -14.49 -16.70
CA SER A 149 9.60 -15.76 -17.38
C SER A 149 10.88 -15.79 -18.22
N VAL A 150 11.52 -14.65 -18.49
CA VAL A 150 12.74 -14.59 -19.31
C VAL A 150 14.03 -14.60 -18.48
N PRO A 151 15.16 -15.05 -19.03
CA PRO A 151 16.44 -14.99 -18.32
C PRO A 151 16.80 -13.56 -17.90
N GLY A 152 16.98 -13.35 -16.60
CA GLY A 152 17.23 -12.03 -16.03
C GLY A 152 15.96 -11.20 -15.78
N GLY A 153 14.78 -11.83 -15.88
CA GLY A 153 13.47 -11.23 -15.58
C GLY A 153 13.12 -11.15 -14.10
N ASP A 154 13.98 -11.62 -13.20
CA ASP A 154 13.81 -11.44 -11.75
C ASP A 154 14.16 -9.98 -11.39
N LEU A 155 13.13 -9.17 -11.15
CA LEU A 155 13.31 -7.74 -10.91
C LEU A 155 14.03 -7.48 -9.60
N LYS A 156 13.71 -8.22 -8.55
CA LYS A 156 14.42 -8.17 -7.26
C LYS A 156 15.91 -8.38 -7.44
N GLN A 157 16.32 -9.41 -8.17
CA GLN A 157 17.73 -9.68 -8.43
C GLN A 157 18.38 -8.59 -9.31
N ALA A 158 17.65 -8.06 -10.28
CA ALA A 158 18.12 -6.93 -11.09
C ALA A 158 18.36 -5.68 -10.22
N ALA A 159 17.38 -5.29 -9.41
CA ALA A 159 17.45 -4.14 -8.49
C ALA A 159 18.58 -4.28 -7.47
N ILE A 160 18.83 -5.49 -6.94
CA ILE A 160 19.97 -5.77 -6.05
C ILE A 160 21.31 -5.55 -6.77
N THR A 161 21.36 -5.84 -8.08
CA THR A 161 22.60 -5.74 -8.87
C THR A 161 22.89 -4.30 -9.31
N THR A 162 21.85 -3.51 -9.56
CA THR A 162 21.94 -2.14 -10.09
C THR A 162 21.76 -1.06 -9.04
N ASP A 163 21.31 -1.42 -7.83
CA ASP A 163 20.95 -0.51 -6.73
C ASP A 163 19.84 0.51 -7.08
N ALA A 164 19.09 0.28 -8.17
CA ALA A 164 18.04 1.17 -8.64
C ALA A 164 17.18 0.49 -9.72
N LEU A 165 15.98 1.05 -9.92
CA LEU A 165 15.14 0.83 -11.10
C LEU A 165 15.53 1.74 -12.27
N ASP A 166 15.13 1.40 -13.50
CA ASP A 166 15.64 2.02 -14.74
C ASP A 166 14.60 2.72 -15.64
N ASP A 167 13.35 2.89 -15.17
CA ASP A 167 12.25 3.52 -15.91
C ASP A 167 11.86 2.82 -17.22
N THR A 168 12.03 1.50 -17.27
CA THR A 168 11.68 0.70 -18.46
C THR A 168 10.42 -0.16 -18.27
N ASN A 169 9.79 -0.50 -19.39
CA ASN A 169 8.77 -1.54 -19.46
C ASN A 169 9.18 -2.55 -20.55
N ALA A 170 9.59 -3.75 -20.13
CA ALA A 170 10.01 -4.82 -21.02
C ALA A 170 8.84 -5.69 -21.52
N CYS A 171 7.62 -5.51 -21.00
CA CYS A 171 6.44 -6.22 -21.46
C CYS A 171 5.76 -5.49 -22.62
N ALA A 172 6.20 -5.79 -23.85
CA ALA A 172 5.59 -5.26 -25.09
C ALA A 172 4.27 -5.96 -25.48
N ALA A 173 3.99 -7.11 -24.87
CA ALA A 173 2.78 -7.92 -25.01
C ALA A 173 2.45 -8.51 -23.62
N PRO A 174 1.29 -9.18 -23.45
CA PRO A 174 1.00 -9.87 -22.19
C PRO A 174 2.15 -10.82 -21.79
N CYS A 175 2.55 -10.77 -20.53
CA CYS A 175 3.76 -11.41 -19.98
C CYS A 175 3.52 -11.90 -18.54
N ASP A 176 4.46 -12.65 -17.99
CA ASP A 176 4.54 -12.95 -16.55
C ASP A 176 5.14 -11.73 -15.87
N VAL A 177 4.31 -10.90 -15.25
CA VAL A 177 4.68 -9.52 -14.94
C VAL A 177 5.30 -9.38 -13.56
N ASP A 178 6.41 -8.67 -13.51
CA ASP A 178 7.06 -8.26 -12.27
C ASP A 178 7.25 -6.73 -12.26
N PHE A 179 6.71 -6.08 -11.22
CA PHE A 179 6.61 -4.63 -11.09
C PHE A 179 7.56 -4.07 -10.03
N GLY A 180 8.21 -2.97 -10.38
CA GLY A 180 9.03 -2.18 -9.47
C GLY A 180 8.49 -0.77 -9.31
N LEU A 181 8.35 -0.30 -8.08
CA LEU A 181 8.26 1.12 -7.75
C LEU A 181 9.40 1.51 -6.82
N GLN A 182 10.04 2.66 -7.08
CA GLN A 182 11.11 3.18 -6.24
C GLN A 182 10.80 4.59 -5.73
N TRP A 183 11.10 4.82 -4.46
CA TRP A 183 11.20 6.14 -3.85
C TRP A 183 12.64 6.37 -3.44
N SER A 184 13.11 7.60 -3.64
CA SER A 184 14.48 8.01 -3.36
C SER A 184 14.46 9.14 -2.34
N LEU A 185 15.33 9.04 -1.33
CA LEU A 185 15.47 10.03 -0.28
C LEU A 185 16.93 10.43 -0.15
N ALA A 186 17.21 11.72 -0.41
CA ALA A 186 18.58 12.23 -0.39
C ALA A 186 19.24 12.09 0.98
N SER A 187 18.47 12.29 2.06
CA SER A 187 18.95 12.20 3.43
C SER A 187 17.80 11.89 4.39
N LEU A 188 18.07 11.07 5.40
CA LEU A 188 17.19 10.84 6.55
C LEU A 188 17.92 11.30 7.81
N ALA A 189 17.50 12.42 8.40
CA ALA A 189 18.19 13.00 9.55
C ALA A 189 17.92 12.20 10.84
N ALA A 190 18.75 12.45 11.86
CA ALA A 190 18.60 11.82 13.17
C ALA A 190 17.20 12.07 13.76
N GLY A 191 16.52 10.99 14.16
CA GLY A 191 15.17 11.05 14.71
C GLY A 191 14.07 11.35 13.69
N GLU A 192 14.34 11.20 12.40
CA GLU A 192 13.31 11.23 11.35
C GLU A 192 12.90 9.82 10.93
N SER A 193 11.64 9.68 10.54
CA SER A 193 11.06 8.47 9.96
C SER A 193 10.64 8.73 8.53
N TRP A 194 11.13 7.91 7.61
CA TRP A 194 10.64 7.82 6.23
C TRP A 194 9.50 6.81 6.17
N ILE A 195 8.31 7.30 5.85
CA ILE A 195 7.08 6.53 5.79
C ILE A 195 6.68 6.36 4.34
N ILE A 196 6.59 5.12 3.87
CA ILE A 196 6.18 4.77 2.52
C ILE A 196 4.90 3.96 2.61
N THR A 197 3.80 4.45 2.02
CA THR A 197 2.54 3.72 1.94
C THR A 197 2.31 3.28 0.51
N VAL A 198 2.24 1.98 0.30
CA VAL A 198 1.95 1.34 -1.00
C VAL A 198 0.54 0.76 -0.97
N GLY A 199 -0.11 0.75 -2.12
CA GLY A 199 -1.47 0.28 -2.31
C GLY A 199 -1.50 -0.78 -3.41
N LEU A 200 -2.08 -1.92 -3.08
CA LEU A 200 -2.44 -3.01 -3.98
C LEU A 200 -3.97 -3.02 -4.06
N ALA A 201 -4.53 -2.61 -5.20
CA ALA A 201 -5.99 -2.44 -5.36
C ALA A 201 -6.52 -3.20 -6.57
N ASP A 202 -7.70 -3.82 -6.46
CA ASP A 202 -8.36 -4.51 -7.56
C ASP A 202 -9.62 -3.78 -8.10
N ASP A 203 -9.93 -2.61 -7.53
CA ASP A 203 -10.98 -1.71 -7.99
C ASP A 203 -10.47 -0.56 -8.88
N GLY A 204 -9.18 -0.59 -9.23
CA GLY A 204 -8.50 0.44 -10.03
C GLY A 204 -8.16 1.72 -9.25
N SER A 205 -8.42 1.78 -7.94
CA SER A 205 -8.04 2.92 -7.10
C SER A 205 -6.52 3.00 -6.92
N ALA A 206 -6.01 4.22 -6.73
CA ALA A 206 -4.59 4.49 -6.56
C ALA A 206 -4.33 5.52 -5.46
N LEU A 207 -3.16 5.43 -4.83
CA LEU A 207 -2.69 6.37 -3.81
C LEU A 207 -2.02 7.61 -4.41
N SER A 208 -1.53 7.52 -5.64
CA SER A 208 -0.82 8.57 -6.36
C SER A 208 -1.21 8.61 -7.83
N GLY A 209 -0.79 9.66 -8.54
CA GLY A 209 -0.99 9.79 -10.00
C GLY A 209 -0.04 8.94 -10.83
N ARG A 210 0.97 8.33 -10.19
CA ARG A 210 1.92 7.39 -10.79
C ARG A 210 1.63 5.97 -10.31
N MET A 211 1.34 5.08 -11.24
CA MET A 211 0.88 3.72 -10.93
C MET A 211 1.21 2.74 -12.05
N LEU A 212 1.25 1.46 -11.68
CA LEU A 212 1.38 0.31 -12.57
C LEU A 212 0.11 -0.52 -12.46
N ARG A 213 -0.31 -1.14 -13.57
CA ARG A 213 -1.46 -2.05 -13.56
C ARG A 213 -1.16 -3.33 -14.33
N ALA A 214 -1.50 -4.45 -13.71
CA ALA A 214 -1.56 -5.76 -14.34
C ALA A 214 -3.04 -6.13 -14.53
N ARG A 215 -3.41 -6.59 -15.72
CA ARG A 215 -4.73 -7.14 -15.99
C ARG A 215 -4.57 -8.53 -16.58
N SER A 216 -5.22 -9.51 -15.98
CA SER A 216 -5.20 -10.89 -16.47
C SER A 216 -5.65 -10.94 -17.93
N ALA A 217 -4.87 -11.59 -18.78
CA ALA A 217 -5.19 -11.73 -20.20
C ALA A 217 -6.30 -12.75 -20.45
N ASP A 218 -6.56 -13.65 -19.50
CA ASP A 218 -7.46 -14.79 -19.65
C ASP A 218 -8.56 -14.86 -18.58
N THR A 219 -8.48 -14.06 -17.51
CA THR A 219 -9.50 -13.99 -16.46
C THR A 219 -10.12 -12.61 -16.39
N LEU A 220 -11.43 -12.53 -16.68
CA LEU A 220 -12.18 -11.29 -16.55
C LEU A 220 -12.17 -10.79 -15.10
N ASP A 221 -12.29 -9.47 -14.94
CA ASP A 221 -12.41 -8.79 -13.65
C ASP A 221 -11.26 -9.09 -12.66
N THR A 222 -10.07 -9.43 -13.16
CA THR A 222 -8.85 -9.57 -12.36
C THR A 222 -7.80 -8.58 -12.82
N GLU A 223 -7.68 -7.50 -12.06
CA GLU A 223 -6.75 -6.40 -12.27
C GLU A 223 -6.08 -6.07 -10.94
N LEU A 224 -4.79 -5.79 -10.96
CA LEU A 224 -4.04 -5.22 -9.83
C LEU A 224 -3.53 -3.84 -10.22
N THR A 225 -3.89 -2.82 -9.45
CA THR A 225 -3.28 -1.49 -9.48
C THR A 225 -2.29 -1.37 -8.34
N LEU A 226 -1.02 -1.12 -8.69
CA LEU A 226 0.05 -0.82 -7.77
C LEU A 226 0.38 0.68 -7.79
N SER A 227 0.37 1.30 -6.62
CA SER A 227 0.72 2.73 -6.46
C SER A 227 1.24 2.99 -5.05
N GLY A 228 1.79 4.18 -4.80
CA GLY A 228 2.18 4.55 -3.44
C GLY A 228 2.62 5.99 -3.28
N VAL A 229 2.82 6.38 -2.04
CA VAL A 229 3.26 7.71 -1.63
C VAL A 229 4.25 7.60 -0.46
N ALA A 230 5.19 8.54 -0.37
CA ALA A 230 6.16 8.62 0.70
C ALA A 230 6.22 10.00 1.35
N GLN A 231 6.57 10.05 2.63
CA GLN A 231 6.78 11.28 3.39
C GLN A 231 7.82 11.07 4.48
N VAL A 232 8.51 12.15 4.88
CA VAL A 232 9.40 12.15 6.04
C VAL A 232 8.71 12.89 7.17
N VAL A 233 8.71 12.29 8.36
CA VAL A 233 8.13 12.87 9.57
C VAL A 233 9.16 12.86 10.71
N PRO A 234 9.25 13.93 11.53
CA PRO A 234 10.04 13.88 12.75
C PRO A 234 9.40 12.94 13.77
N GLU A 235 10.19 12.11 14.44
CA GLU A 235 9.73 11.38 15.62
C GLU A 235 9.44 12.36 16.76
N PRO A 236 8.26 12.28 17.42
CA PRO A 236 8.02 13.06 18.61
C PRO A 236 9.00 12.64 19.70
N GLY A 237 10.05 13.45 19.89
CA GLY A 237 11.11 13.15 20.83
C GLY A 237 10.56 12.75 22.20
N SER A 238 11.19 11.78 22.86
CA SER A 238 10.69 11.21 24.12
C SER A 238 10.44 12.26 25.20
N ALA A 239 11.15 13.40 25.15
CA ALA A 239 10.92 14.57 25.99
C ALA A 239 9.56 15.25 25.74
N ALA A 240 9.12 15.37 24.48
CA ALA A 240 7.81 15.91 24.13
C ALA A 240 6.68 15.00 24.64
N LEU A 241 6.82 13.68 24.46
CA LEU A 241 5.88 12.69 24.99
C LEU A 241 5.85 12.69 26.54
N LEU A 242 7.02 12.81 27.18
CA LEU A 242 7.11 12.93 28.64
C LEU A 242 6.43 14.21 29.14
N LEU A 243 6.62 15.35 28.46
CA LEU A 243 5.99 16.61 28.82
C LEU A 243 4.47 16.56 28.67
N VAL A 244 3.97 15.93 27.61
CA VAL A 244 2.52 15.67 27.43
C VAL A 244 1.99 14.77 28.55
N GLY A 245 2.69 13.68 28.85
CA GLY A 245 2.35 12.77 29.95
C GLY A 245 2.29 13.47 31.31
N LEU A 246 3.30 14.28 31.63
CA LEU A 246 3.34 15.10 32.85
C LEU A 246 2.21 16.15 32.88
N GLY A 247 1.89 16.75 31.74
CA GLY A 247 0.77 17.68 31.60
C GLY A 247 -0.58 17.02 31.91
N ILE A 248 -0.83 15.84 31.36
CA ILE A 248 -2.05 15.05 31.61
C ILE A 248 -2.15 14.66 33.10
N LEU A 249 -1.04 14.18 33.69
CA LEU A 249 -1.00 13.84 35.11
C LEU A 249 -1.32 15.03 36.02
N ARG A 250 -0.80 16.22 35.70
CA ARG A 250 -1.12 17.46 36.43
C ARG A 250 -2.58 17.85 36.29
N ALA A 251 -3.16 17.75 35.10
CA ALA A 251 -4.58 18.03 34.87
C ALA A 251 -5.49 17.07 35.66
N ALA A 252 -5.16 15.77 35.67
CA ALA A 252 -5.88 14.75 36.43
C ALA A 252 -5.75 14.93 37.95
N ALA A 253 -4.59 15.40 38.44
CA ALA A 253 -4.42 15.72 39.86
C ALA A 253 -5.25 16.96 40.28
N ALA A 254 -5.30 17.99 39.43
CA ALA A 254 -6.07 19.21 39.68
C ALA A 254 -7.60 18.96 39.74
N THR A 255 -8.12 18.07 38.89
CA THR A 255 -9.55 17.70 38.91
C THR A 255 -9.91 16.91 40.16
N ARG A 256 -9.04 16.00 40.63
CA ARG A 256 -9.23 15.27 41.91
C ARG A 256 -9.17 16.19 43.13
N ALA A 257 -8.33 17.22 43.11
CA ALA A 257 -8.27 18.20 44.20
C ALA A 257 -9.57 19.02 44.28
N ARG A 258 -10.13 19.42 43.13
CA ARG A 258 -11.41 20.15 43.06
C ARG A 258 -12.61 19.31 43.50
N SER A 259 -12.67 18.04 43.14
CA SER A 259 -13.78 17.17 43.56
C SER A 259 -13.78 16.89 45.06
N ARG A 260 -12.61 16.81 45.71
CA ARG A 260 -12.52 16.69 47.18
C ARG A 260 -12.96 17.96 47.91
N ALA A 261 -12.67 19.13 47.37
CA ALA A 261 -13.09 20.41 47.96
C ALA A 261 -14.62 20.61 47.95
N GLN A 262 -15.35 20.00 47.00
CA GLN A 262 -16.82 20.10 46.94
C GLN A 262 -17.57 19.17 47.90
N ILE A 263 -16.91 18.15 48.46
CA ILE A 263 -17.54 17.20 49.41
C ILE A 263 -17.41 17.68 50.87
N SER A 264 -16.60 18.72 51.10
CA SER A 264 -16.27 19.22 52.45
C SER A 264 -16.88 20.58 52.81
N GLY A 265 -17.80 21.11 51.98
CA GLY A 265 -18.60 22.30 52.25
C GLY A 265 -20.09 21.98 52.23
#